data_AF-U3J645-F1
#
_entry.id   AF-U3J645-F1
#
_cell.length_a   1.000
_cell.length_b   1.000
_cell.length_c   1.000
_cell.angle_alpha   90.00
_cell.angle_beta   90.00
_cell.angle_gamma   90.00
#
_symmetry.space_group_name_H-M   'P 1'
#
loop_
_entity.id
_entity.type
_entity.pdbx_description
1 polymer ?
#
loop_
_entity_poly.entity_id
_entity_poly.type
_entity_poly.pdbx_seq_one_letter_code
_entity_poly.pdbx_strand_id
1 'polypeptide(L)'
;MASTSRLDVLPRVTCPNHPDSILVEDYRAGDMICSECGLVVGDRVIDVGSEWRTFSNDKATKDPSRVGDTQNPLLSDGDLSTMIGKGTGAASFDEFGNSKYQNRRTMSSSDRAMMNAFKEITNMADRINLPRNIVDRTNNLFKQVYEQKSLKGRSNDAIASACLYIACRQEGVPRTFKEICAVSRISKKEIGRCFKLILKALETSVDLITTGDFMSRFCSNLGLPKQVQMAATHIARKAVELDLVPGRSPISVAAAAIYMASQASAEKRTQKEIGDIAGVADVTIRQSYRLIYPRAPDLFPADFKFDTPVDKLPQL
;
A
#
# COMPACT_ATOMS: atom_id res chain seq x y z
N MET A 1 42.48 14.74 43.52
CA MET A 1 42.00 15.78 42.59
C MET A 1 41.54 15.07 41.33
N ALA A 2 40.23 15.09 41.09
CA ALA A 2 39.57 14.36 40.02
C ALA A 2 39.81 15.07 38.68
N SER A 3 40.43 14.38 37.72
CA SER A 3 40.46 14.79 36.32
C SER A 3 39.17 14.30 35.68
N THR A 4 38.18 15.19 35.66
CA THR A 4 36.85 15.03 35.10
C THR A 4 36.89 14.80 33.59
N SER A 5 36.25 13.70 33.17
CA SER A 5 35.46 13.54 31.94
C SER A 5 36.09 13.97 30.60
N ARG A 6 36.81 13.04 29.95
CA ARG A 6 36.75 12.95 28.49
C ARG A 6 35.38 12.41 28.10
N LEU A 7 34.45 13.30 27.83
CA LEU A 7 33.29 12.97 27.01
C LEU A 7 33.80 12.79 25.58
N ASP A 8 33.63 11.58 25.05
CA ASP A 8 33.78 11.25 23.65
C ASP A 8 32.85 12.14 22.83
N VAL A 9 33.36 13.29 22.39
CA VAL A 9 32.71 14.12 21.38
C VAL A 9 32.79 13.34 20.08
N LEU A 10 31.64 12.91 19.56
CA LEU A 10 31.49 12.25 18.27
C LEU A 10 32.41 12.91 17.21
N PRO A 11 33.03 12.14 16.29
CA PRO A 11 34.02 12.64 15.34
C PRO A 11 33.35 13.50 14.27
N ARG A 12 32.98 14.73 14.63
CA ARG A 12 32.65 15.78 13.68
C ARG A 12 33.88 16.66 13.59
N VAL A 13 34.43 16.77 12.38
CA VAL A 13 35.54 17.66 12.05
C VAL A 13 35.14 19.07 12.48
N THR A 14 36.02 19.79 13.19
CA THR A 14 35.75 21.13 13.72
C THR A 14 36.95 22.04 13.47
N CYS A 15 36.70 23.35 13.34
CA CYS A 15 37.77 24.33 13.17
C CYS A 15 38.45 24.61 14.53
N PRO A 16 39.80 24.52 14.63
CA PRO A 16 40.52 24.79 15.89
C PRO A 16 40.31 26.21 16.45
N ASN A 17 40.13 27.19 15.55
CA ASN A 17 39.97 28.60 15.92
C ASN A 17 38.50 29.00 16.17
N HIS A 18 37.55 28.27 15.59
CA HIS A 18 36.12 28.58 15.61
C HIS A 18 35.32 27.28 15.78
N PRO A 19 35.24 26.73 17.01
CA PRO A 19 34.63 25.42 17.25
C PRO A 19 33.14 25.37 16.88
N ASP A 20 32.44 26.51 16.95
CA ASP A 20 31.01 26.63 16.66
C ASP A 20 30.70 27.04 15.21
N SER A 21 31.73 27.27 14.39
CA SER A 21 31.53 27.70 13.01
C SER A 21 30.93 26.59 12.13
N ILE A 22 30.07 26.99 11.20
CA ILE A 22 29.52 26.08 10.20
C ILE A 22 30.62 25.78 9.17
N LEU A 23 30.83 24.50 8.90
CA LEU A 23 31.71 24.03 7.84
C LEU A 23 30.93 23.91 6.53
N VAL A 24 31.47 24.47 5.46
CA VAL A 24 30.93 24.39 4.10
C VAL A 24 31.65 23.27 3.37
N GLU A 25 30.90 22.37 2.75
CA GLU A 25 31.46 21.30 1.91
C GLU A 25 31.66 21.80 0.48
N ASP A 26 32.91 21.92 0.03
CA ASP A 26 33.23 22.16 -1.37
C ASP A 26 33.38 20.80 -2.08
N TYR A 27 32.29 20.34 -2.69
CA TYR A 27 32.26 19.09 -3.47
C TYR A 27 33.21 19.06 -4.66
N ARG A 28 33.65 20.21 -5.20
CA ARG A 28 34.55 20.24 -6.37
C ARG A 28 36.00 20.02 -5.97
N ALA A 29 36.39 20.57 -4.82
CA ALA A 29 37.71 20.37 -4.24
C ALA A 29 37.78 19.08 -3.39
N GLY A 30 36.64 18.62 -2.87
CA GLY A 30 36.57 17.54 -1.90
C GLY A 30 36.97 18.00 -0.49
N ASP A 31 36.73 19.27 -0.17
CA ASP A 31 37.22 19.92 1.05
C ASP A 31 36.09 20.38 1.97
N MET A 32 36.34 20.36 3.28
CA MET A 32 35.50 20.96 4.31
C MET A 32 36.13 22.26 4.79
N ILE A 33 35.45 23.39 4.55
CA ILE A 33 36.01 24.73 4.74
C ILE A 33 35.26 25.45 5.87
N CYS A 34 35.99 26.02 6.83
CA CYS A 34 35.41 26.89 7.84
C CYS A 34 34.90 28.20 7.22
N SER A 35 33.63 28.53 7.44
CA SER A 35 33.00 29.75 6.90
C SER A 35 33.59 31.06 7.44
N GLU A 36 34.16 31.05 8.65
CA GLU A 36 34.64 32.28 9.31
C GLU A 36 36.11 32.61 9.01
N CYS A 37 36.98 31.59 8.90
CA CYS A 37 38.42 31.80 8.68
C CYS A 37 38.97 31.19 7.40
N GLY A 38 38.16 30.47 6.62
CA GLY A 38 38.60 29.83 5.38
C GLY A 38 39.56 28.65 5.56
N LEU A 39 39.78 28.18 6.80
CA LEU A 39 40.63 27.03 7.07
C LEU A 39 39.98 25.75 6.54
N VAL A 40 40.73 24.98 5.75
CA VAL A 40 40.34 23.62 5.36
C VAL A 40 40.59 22.69 6.54
N VAL A 41 39.52 22.11 7.06
CA VAL A 41 39.56 21.25 8.26
C VAL A 41 39.42 19.76 7.92
N GLY A 42 38.94 19.44 6.72
CA GLY A 42 38.90 18.09 6.17
C GLY A 42 39.27 18.13 4.69
N ASP A 43 40.32 17.39 4.32
CA ASP A 43 40.75 17.15 2.93
C ASP A 43 40.30 15.73 2.53
N ARG A 44 39.96 15.53 1.25
CA ARG A 44 39.50 14.26 0.65
C ARG A 44 38.19 13.74 1.21
N VAL A 45 37.16 14.57 1.22
CA VAL A 45 35.78 14.13 1.47
C VAL A 45 35.40 13.09 0.42
N ILE A 46 35.07 11.90 0.90
CA ILE A 46 34.56 10.81 0.05
C ILE A 46 33.11 11.14 -0.28
N ASP A 47 32.81 11.30 -1.57
CA ASP A 47 31.43 11.36 -2.03
C ASP A 47 30.78 9.99 -1.81
N VAL A 48 29.89 9.91 -0.82
CA VAL A 48 29.06 8.71 -0.56
C VAL A 48 27.80 8.67 -1.43
N GLY A 49 27.65 9.65 -2.33
CA GLY A 49 26.63 9.65 -3.37
C GLY A 49 26.71 8.40 -4.25
N SER A 50 25.59 8.05 -4.86
CA SER A 50 25.47 6.83 -5.65
C SER A 50 26.47 6.84 -6.82
N GLU A 51 27.44 5.93 -6.82
CA GLU A 51 28.37 5.70 -7.94
C GLU A 51 27.67 5.18 -9.23
N TRP A 52 26.34 5.25 -9.32
CA TRP A 52 25.51 4.79 -10.45
C TRP A 52 25.75 5.56 -11.76
N ARG A 53 26.76 6.44 -11.81
CA ARG A 53 27.19 7.10 -13.04
C ARG A 53 28.12 6.16 -13.82
N THR A 54 27.50 5.38 -14.70
CA THR A 54 28.20 4.73 -15.80
C THR A 54 28.68 5.80 -16.78
N PHE A 55 30.00 6.05 -16.83
CA PHE A 55 30.63 6.93 -17.83
C PHE A 55 30.72 6.27 -19.21
N SER A 56 30.39 4.99 -19.30
CA SER A 56 30.38 4.25 -20.55
C SER A 56 29.08 4.52 -21.28
N ASN A 57 29.18 5.02 -22.52
CA ASN A 57 28.12 5.05 -23.53
C ASN A 57 27.64 3.63 -23.94
N ASP A 58 27.92 2.64 -23.09
CA ASP A 58 27.61 1.24 -23.24
C ASP A 58 26.31 0.96 -22.52
N LYS A 59 25.49 0.11 -23.13
CA LYS A 59 24.06 -0.02 -22.87
C LYS A 59 23.79 -0.12 -21.36
N ALA A 60 22.95 0.80 -20.84
CA ALA A 60 22.53 0.96 -19.44
C ALA A 60 21.91 -0.29 -18.75
N THR A 61 22.02 -1.47 -19.36
CA THR A 61 21.52 -2.75 -18.89
C THR A 61 22.52 -3.47 -17.97
N LYS A 62 23.82 -3.17 -18.04
CA LYS A 62 24.84 -3.81 -17.19
C LYS A 62 25.77 -2.76 -16.60
N ASP A 63 25.98 -2.84 -15.29
CA ASP A 63 26.84 -1.92 -14.55
C ASP A 63 28.04 -2.71 -13.96
N PRO A 64 29.19 -2.74 -14.66
CA PRO A 64 30.41 -3.39 -14.16
C PRO A 64 31.04 -2.67 -12.96
N SER A 65 30.69 -1.40 -12.71
CA SER A 65 31.19 -0.62 -11.58
C SER A 65 30.42 -0.90 -10.29
N ARG A 66 29.29 -1.62 -10.37
CA ARG A 66 28.47 -1.98 -9.22
C ARG A 66 29.16 -3.00 -8.32
N VAL A 67 29.81 -2.52 -7.27
CA VAL A 67 30.47 -3.34 -6.23
C VAL A 67 29.54 -3.76 -5.08
N GLY A 68 28.28 -3.31 -5.07
CA GLY A 68 27.26 -3.69 -4.09
C GLY A 68 25.83 -3.63 -4.65
N ASP A 69 25.03 -4.65 -4.36
CA ASP A 69 23.59 -4.66 -4.70
C ASP A 69 22.78 -3.95 -3.62
N THR A 70 21.64 -3.38 -4.01
CA THR A 70 20.68 -2.80 -3.06
C THR A 70 19.99 -3.92 -2.31
N GLN A 71 20.29 -4.04 -1.02
CA GLN A 71 19.62 -5.02 -0.17
C GLN A 71 18.17 -4.60 0.10
N ASN A 72 17.28 -5.58 0.26
CA ASN A 72 15.91 -5.31 0.70
C ASN A 72 15.89 -5.17 2.24
N PRO A 73 15.71 -3.96 2.80
CA PRO A 73 15.73 -3.73 4.25
C PRO A 73 14.56 -4.41 4.98
N LEU A 74 13.57 -4.91 4.24
CA LEU A 74 12.45 -5.66 4.80
C LEU A 74 12.84 -7.07 5.21
N LEU A 75 13.96 -7.62 4.74
CA LEU A 75 14.44 -8.92 5.19
C LEU A 75 15.17 -8.83 6.53
N SER A 76 15.13 -9.92 7.30
CA SER A 76 15.72 -9.93 8.65
C SER A 76 17.24 -10.05 8.62
N ASP A 77 17.77 -10.65 7.55
CA ASP A 77 19.19 -10.90 7.35
C ASP A 77 19.63 -10.14 6.09
N GLY A 78 20.41 -9.07 6.29
CA GLY A 78 21.07 -8.29 5.25
C GLY A 78 22.20 -9.08 4.60
N ASP A 79 21.83 -10.17 3.94
CA ASP A 79 22.58 -11.04 3.04
C ASP A 79 24.11 -10.94 3.12
N LEU A 80 24.70 -11.74 4.02
CA LEU A 80 26.12 -12.15 3.93
C LEU A 80 26.34 -13.25 2.89
N SER A 81 25.36 -13.50 2.00
CA SER A 81 25.35 -14.63 1.09
C SER A 81 25.18 -14.20 -0.37
N THR A 82 25.91 -14.86 -1.26
CA THR A 82 25.79 -14.67 -2.72
C THR A 82 25.25 -15.94 -3.35
N MET A 83 24.43 -15.80 -4.41
CA MET A 83 23.96 -16.95 -5.17
C MET A 83 24.96 -17.32 -6.27
N ILE A 84 25.34 -18.60 -6.33
CA ILE A 84 26.10 -19.16 -7.45
C ILE A 84 25.18 -19.80 -8.48
N GLY A 85 25.41 -19.48 -9.76
CA GLY A 85 24.71 -20.09 -10.89
C GLY A 85 25.27 -21.47 -11.26
N LYS A 86 24.59 -22.17 -12.17
CA LYS A 86 25.15 -23.38 -12.79
C LYS A 86 26.37 -22.99 -13.60
N GLY A 87 27.48 -23.71 -13.40
CA GLY A 87 28.68 -23.48 -14.19
C GLY A 87 28.44 -23.79 -15.67
N THR A 88 29.06 -23.03 -16.55
CA THR A 88 29.04 -23.25 -18.01
C THR A 88 30.35 -23.94 -18.43
N GLY A 89 30.25 -24.99 -19.25
CA GLY A 89 31.40 -25.75 -19.78
C GLY A 89 31.70 -27.08 -19.09
N ALA A 90 32.58 -27.89 -19.70
CA ALA A 90 32.88 -29.27 -19.28
C ALA A 90 33.51 -29.37 -17.88
N ALA A 91 34.22 -28.33 -17.42
CA ALA A 91 34.80 -28.27 -16.08
C ALA A 91 33.74 -28.15 -14.96
N SER A 92 32.50 -27.76 -15.31
CA SER A 92 31.40 -27.57 -14.36
C SER A 92 30.64 -28.87 -14.05
N PHE A 93 30.87 -29.92 -14.83
CA PHE A 93 30.21 -31.21 -14.70
C PHE A 93 31.24 -32.31 -14.39
N ASP A 94 30.84 -33.32 -13.63
CA ASP A 94 31.62 -34.54 -13.44
C ASP A 94 31.60 -35.42 -14.70
N GLU A 95 32.39 -36.50 -14.68
CA GLU A 95 32.48 -37.45 -15.78
C GLU A 95 31.14 -38.13 -16.10
N PHE A 96 30.20 -38.09 -15.15
CA PHE A 96 28.84 -38.63 -15.26
C PHE A 96 27.80 -37.55 -15.60
N GLY A 97 28.21 -36.31 -15.88
CA GLY A 97 27.32 -35.21 -16.25
C GLY A 97 26.61 -34.51 -15.08
N ASN A 98 26.96 -34.79 -13.81
CA ASN A 98 26.41 -34.08 -12.66
C ASN A 98 27.14 -32.75 -12.41
N SER A 99 26.39 -31.72 -12.02
CA SER A 99 26.97 -30.41 -11.67
C SER A 99 27.89 -30.53 -10.47
N LYS A 100 29.19 -30.25 -10.65
CA LYS A 100 30.20 -30.23 -9.58
C LYS A 100 29.92 -29.12 -8.56
N TYR A 101 29.45 -27.98 -9.06
CA TYR A 101 29.06 -26.85 -8.23
C TYR A 101 27.55 -26.93 -7.98
N GLN A 102 27.17 -27.11 -6.73
CA GLN A 102 25.77 -27.12 -6.31
C GLN A 102 25.47 -25.91 -5.44
N ASN A 103 24.44 -25.16 -5.83
CA ASN A 103 23.94 -24.06 -5.00
C ASN A 103 23.16 -24.66 -3.82
N ARG A 104 23.83 -24.89 -2.68
CA ARG A 104 23.28 -25.68 -1.57
C ARG A 104 23.17 -24.94 -0.24
N ARG A 105 23.13 -23.60 -0.26
CA ARG A 105 22.75 -22.82 0.93
C ARG A 105 21.38 -22.19 0.66
N THR A 106 20.36 -22.83 1.19
CA THR A 106 19.02 -22.27 1.22
C THR A 106 19.01 -21.07 2.14
N MET A 107 18.48 -19.93 1.68
CA MET A 107 18.14 -18.80 2.55
C MET A 107 17.42 -19.26 3.82
N SER A 108 17.52 -18.48 4.89
CA SER A 108 16.83 -18.76 6.15
C SER A 108 15.37 -19.16 5.91
N SER A 109 14.92 -20.21 6.60
CA SER A 109 13.57 -20.75 6.42
C SER A 109 12.49 -19.72 6.76
N SER A 110 12.77 -18.79 7.68
CA SER A 110 11.90 -17.65 8.00
C SER A 110 11.81 -16.66 6.84
N ASP A 111 12.95 -16.26 6.27
CA ASP A 111 12.99 -15.29 5.17
C ASP A 111 12.38 -15.86 3.90
N ARG A 112 12.52 -17.17 3.66
CA ARG A 112 11.80 -17.85 2.57
C ARG A 112 10.28 -17.74 2.74
N ALA A 113 9.75 -17.95 3.94
CA ALA A 113 8.32 -17.82 4.19
C ALA A 113 7.84 -16.37 4.00
N MET A 114 8.65 -15.40 4.40
CA MET A 114 8.37 -13.98 4.22
C MET A 114 8.43 -13.55 2.76
N MET A 115 9.42 -14.02 1.99
CA MET A 115 9.52 -13.80 0.55
C MET A 115 8.33 -14.39 -0.21
N ASN A 116 7.89 -15.59 0.18
CA ASN A 116 6.67 -16.18 -0.39
C ASN A 116 5.44 -15.32 -0.08
N ALA A 117 5.33 -14.78 1.14
CA ALA A 117 4.24 -13.88 1.50
C ALA A 117 4.30 -12.56 0.70
N PHE A 118 5.47 -11.94 0.54
CA PHE A 118 5.65 -10.74 -0.27
C PHE A 118 5.27 -10.99 -1.73
N LYS A 119 5.63 -12.14 -2.29
CA LYS A 119 5.21 -12.54 -3.64
C LYS A 119 3.69 -12.66 -3.75
N GLU A 120 3.04 -13.28 -2.78
CA GLU A 120 1.57 -13.39 -2.76
C GLU A 120 0.89 -12.03 -2.57
N ILE A 121 1.45 -11.14 -1.76
CA ILE A 121 0.97 -9.76 -1.59
C ILE A 121 1.02 -9.01 -2.93
N THR A 122 2.16 -9.06 -3.63
CA THR A 122 2.31 -8.42 -4.95
C THR A 122 1.33 -9.02 -5.96
N ASN A 123 1.21 -10.36 -6.01
CA ASN A 123 0.24 -11.02 -6.90
C ASN A 123 -1.21 -10.60 -6.61
N MET A 124 -1.59 -10.45 -5.34
CA MET A 124 -2.92 -9.98 -4.96
C MET A 124 -3.12 -8.51 -5.33
N ALA A 125 -2.11 -7.67 -5.09
CA ALA A 125 -2.14 -6.25 -5.38
C ALA A 125 -2.26 -5.95 -6.88
N ASP A 126 -1.51 -6.67 -7.71
CA ASP A 126 -1.52 -6.52 -9.17
C ASP A 126 -2.89 -6.89 -9.76
N ARG A 127 -3.56 -7.93 -9.25
CA ARG A 127 -4.90 -8.33 -9.72
C ARG A 127 -5.98 -7.26 -9.54
N ILE A 128 -5.83 -6.37 -8.55
CA ILE A 128 -6.73 -5.24 -8.30
C ILE A 128 -6.08 -3.88 -8.61
N ASN A 129 -4.96 -3.88 -9.35
CA ASN A 129 -4.23 -2.69 -9.79
C ASN A 129 -3.92 -1.71 -8.64
N LEU A 130 -3.42 -2.23 -7.52
CA LEU A 130 -3.01 -1.38 -6.40
C LEU A 130 -1.64 -0.72 -6.67
N PRO A 131 -1.44 0.53 -6.23
CA PRO A 131 -0.17 1.21 -6.40
C PRO A 131 0.92 0.60 -5.51
N ARG A 132 2.18 0.73 -5.93
CA ARG A 132 3.34 0.17 -5.24
C ARG A 132 3.47 0.64 -3.78
N ASN A 133 3.09 1.88 -3.48
CA ASN A 133 3.04 2.39 -2.11
C ASN A 133 2.22 1.50 -1.16
N ILE A 134 1.08 0.98 -1.63
CA ILE A 134 0.22 0.09 -0.82
C ILE A 134 0.90 -1.26 -0.60
N VAL A 135 1.61 -1.76 -1.61
CA VAL A 135 2.39 -3.01 -1.52
C VAL A 135 3.50 -2.87 -0.49
N ASP A 136 4.24 -1.76 -0.53
CA ASP A 136 5.34 -1.50 0.40
C ASP A 136 4.82 -1.33 1.84
N ARG A 137 3.70 -0.62 2.04
CA ARG A 137 3.01 -0.53 3.34
C ARG A 137 2.53 -1.90 3.82
N THR A 138 2.00 -2.73 2.92
CA THR A 138 1.55 -4.09 3.25
C THR A 138 2.71 -4.98 3.69
N ASN A 139 3.84 -4.93 2.98
CA ASN A 139 5.04 -5.70 3.31
C ASN A 139 5.61 -5.27 4.67
N ASN A 140 5.64 -3.96 4.96
CA ASN A 140 6.02 -3.44 6.27
C ASN A 140 5.13 -3.96 7.40
N LEU A 141 3.80 -3.89 7.23
CA LEU A 141 2.85 -4.43 8.21
C LEU A 141 3.01 -5.94 8.40
N PHE A 142 3.21 -6.68 7.31
CA PHE A 142 3.43 -8.12 7.38
C PHE A 142 4.70 -8.46 8.17
N LYS A 143 5.81 -7.75 7.92
CA LYS A 143 7.08 -7.91 8.65
C LYS A 143 6.86 -7.69 10.16
N GLN A 144 6.24 -6.57 10.54
CA GLN A 144 5.97 -6.25 11.95
C GLN A 144 5.14 -7.34 12.64
N VAL A 145 4.07 -7.81 11.99
CA VAL A 145 3.22 -8.88 12.52
C VAL A 145 3.99 -10.21 12.63
N TYR A 146 4.84 -10.51 11.67
CA TYR A 146 5.61 -11.74 11.63
C TYR A 146 6.70 -11.77 12.73
N GLU A 147 7.40 -10.66 12.95
CA GLU A 147 8.43 -10.50 13.97
C GLU A 147 7.88 -10.61 15.39
N GLN A 148 6.69 -10.03 15.65
CA GLN A 148 6.04 -10.09 16.96
C GLN A 148 5.61 -11.52 17.34
N LYS A 149 5.52 -12.45 16.36
CA LYS A 149 5.09 -13.85 16.53
C LYS A 149 3.74 -14.03 17.23
N SER A 150 2.95 -12.97 17.37
CA SER A 150 1.65 -12.92 18.05
C SER A 150 0.56 -13.74 17.35
N LEU A 151 0.72 -13.97 16.04
CA LEU A 151 -0.22 -14.70 15.19
C LEU A 151 0.36 -16.01 14.63
N LYS A 152 1.40 -16.53 15.27
CA LYS A 152 2.05 -17.79 14.86
C LYS A 152 1.05 -18.95 15.01
N GLY A 153 0.75 -19.61 13.88
CA GLY A 153 -0.26 -20.69 13.80
C GLY A 153 -1.48 -20.36 12.94
N ARG A 154 -1.59 -19.13 12.42
CA ARG A 154 -2.54 -18.80 11.33
C ARG A 154 -1.86 -18.93 9.98
N SER A 155 -2.66 -19.08 8.93
CA SER A 155 -2.12 -19.16 7.57
C SER A 155 -1.46 -17.83 7.19
N ASN A 156 -0.25 -17.91 6.67
CA ASN A 156 0.49 -16.73 6.21
C ASN A 156 -0.31 -15.95 5.16
N ASP A 157 -1.01 -16.66 4.27
CA ASP A 157 -1.89 -16.07 3.26
C ASP A 157 -3.04 -15.26 3.89
N ALA A 158 -3.61 -15.71 5.01
CA ALA A 158 -4.66 -14.95 5.69
C ALA A 158 -4.11 -13.70 6.38
N ILE A 159 -2.90 -13.79 6.94
CA ILE A 159 -2.21 -12.63 7.51
C ILE A 159 -1.87 -11.63 6.41
N ALA A 160 -1.31 -12.09 5.29
CA ALA A 160 -0.99 -11.27 4.11
C ALA A 160 -2.23 -10.54 3.56
N SER A 161 -3.35 -11.24 3.34
CA SER A 161 -4.60 -10.62 2.90
C SER A 161 -5.14 -9.59 3.89
N ALA A 162 -5.02 -9.85 5.19
CA ALA A 162 -5.46 -8.91 6.22
C ALA A 162 -4.55 -7.68 6.30
N CYS A 163 -3.23 -7.84 6.17
CA CYS A 163 -2.28 -6.73 6.04
C CYS A 163 -2.59 -5.87 4.82
N LEU A 164 -2.89 -6.49 3.67
CA LEU A 164 -3.26 -5.77 2.45
C LEU A 164 -4.52 -4.93 2.64
N TYR A 165 -5.52 -5.50 3.32
CA TYR A 165 -6.75 -4.79 3.68
C TYR A 165 -6.47 -3.58 4.59
N ILE A 166 -5.62 -3.74 5.61
CA ILE A 166 -5.25 -2.66 6.54
C ILE A 166 -4.51 -1.54 5.81
N ALA A 167 -3.51 -1.88 4.98
CA ALA A 167 -2.74 -0.91 4.21
C ALA A 167 -3.64 -0.08 3.28
N CYS A 168 -4.58 -0.73 2.57
CA CYS A 168 -5.55 -0.02 1.72
C CYS A 168 -6.40 0.98 2.51
N ARG A 169 -6.76 0.64 3.75
CA ARG A 169 -7.58 1.51 4.61
C ARG A 169 -6.78 2.66 5.21
N GLN A 170 -5.52 2.44 5.58
CA GLN A 170 -4.63 3.48 6.11
C GLN A 170 -4.22 4.51 5.05
N GLU A 171 -4.23 4.14 3.77
CA GLU A 171 -3.95 5.04 2.64
C GLU A 171 -5.22 5.77 2.13
N GLY A 172 -6.35 5.70 2.85
CA GLY A 172 -7.58 6.40 2.47
C GLY A 172 -8.28 5.85 1.23
N VAL A 173 -7.88 4.67 0.74
CA VAL A 173 -8.50 4.00 -0.43
C VAL A 173 -9.02 2.60 -0.07
N PRO A 174 -9.93 2.49 0.92
CA PRO A 174 -10.34 1.21 1.47
C PRO A 174 -10.90 0.28 0.39
N ARG A 175 -10.47 -0.98 0.44
CA ARG A 175 -11.07 -2.09 -0.30
C ARG A 175 -12.06 -2.79 0.61
N THR A 176 -13.15 -3.29 0.06
CA THR A 176 -14.11 -4.12 0.78
C THR A 176 -13.49 -5.49 1.07
N PHE A 177 -13.96 -6.16 2.13
CA PHE A 177 -13.55 -7.53 2.39
C PHE A 177 -13.87 -8.49 1.22
N LYS A 178 -14.90 -8.19 0.43
CA LYS A 178 -15.23 -9.00 -0.76
C LYS A 178 -14.22 -8.83 -1.88
N GLU A 179 -13.74 -7.61 -2.13
CA GLU A 179 -12.69 -7.37 -3.13
C GLU A 179 -11.39 -8.10 -2.77
N ILE A 180 -10.94 -8.01 -1.51
CA ILE A 180 -9.73 -8.72 -1.06
C ILE A 180 -9.93 -10.23 -1.07
N CYS A 181 -11.12 -10.71 -0.69
CA CYS A 181 -11.46 -12.13 -0.76
C CYS A 181 -11.52 -12.64 -2.22
N ALA A 182 -11.87 -11.80 -3.19
CA ALA A 182 -11.95 -12.19 -4.60
C ALA A 182 -10.57 -12.42 -5.22
N VAL A 183 -9.54 -11.69 -4.77
CA VAL A 183 -8.16 -11.90 -5.22
C VAL A 183 -7.36 -12.84 -4.34
N SER A 184 -7.92 -13.33 -3.25
CA SER A 184 -7.27 -14.24 -2.31
C SER A 184 -7.93 -15.62 -2.32
N ARG A 185 -7.22 -16.65 -1.85
CA ARG A 185 -7.79 -18.00 -1.63
C ARG A 185 -8.48 -18.12 -0.26
N ILE A 186 -8.42 -17.07 0.55
CA ILE A 186 -8.86 -17.06 1.95
C ILE A 186 -10.30 -16.56 2.06
N SER A 187 -11.10 -17.25 2.88
CA SER A 187 -12.49 -16.87 3.13
C SER A 187 -12.63 -15.50 3.80
N LYS A 188 -13.72 -14.78 3.47
CA LYS A 188 -14.09 -13.49 4.10
C LYS A 188 -14.08 -13.53 5.63
N LYS A 189 -14.58 -14.62 6.23
CA LYS A 189 -14.65 -14.79 7.69
C LYS A 189 -13.25 -14.81 8.31
N GLU A 190 -12.32 -15.50 7.66
CA GLU A 190 -10.95 -15.65 8.13
C GLU A 190 -10.15 -14.36 7.97
N ILE A 191 -10.31 -13.63 6.86
CA ILE A 191 -9.71 -12.30 6.67
C ILE A 191 -10.19 -11.34 7.75
N GLY A 192 -11.51 -11.30 8.02
CA GLY A 192 -12.07 -10.44 9.07
C GLY A 192 -11.62 -10.82 10.48
N ARG A 193 -11.33 -12.10 10.73
CA ARG A 193 -10.78 -12.59 12.00
C ARG A 193 -9.31 -12.16 12.15
N CYS A 194 -8.47 -12.38 11.14
CA CYS A 194 -7.08 -11.93 11.14
C CYS A 194 -6.97 -10.40 11.23
N PHE A 195 -7.83 -9.65 10.55
CA PHE A 195 -7.90 -8.19 10.64
C PHE A 195 -8.02 -7.71 12.10
N LYS A 196 -9.01 -8.21 12.85
CA LYS A 196 -9.20 -7.85 14.26
C LYS A 196 -8.01 -8.23 15.14
N LEU A 197 -7.41 -9.38 14.85
CA LEU A 197 -6.26 -9.86 15.61
C LEU A 197 -5.00 -9.03 15.34
N ILE A 198 -4.77 -8.62 14.09
CA ILE A 198 -3.64 -7.76 13.72
C ILE A 198 -3.79 -6.37 14.36
N LEU A 199 -4.99 -5.78 14.33
CA LEU A 199 -5.23 -4.51 15.02
C LEU A 199 -4.94 -4.61 16.53
N LYS A 200 -5.32 -5.74 17.15
CA LYS A 200 -5.00 -6.00 18.56
C LYS A 200 -3.50 -6.22 18.78
N ALA A 201 -2.82 -6.88 17.87
CA ALA A 201 -1.39 -7.19 17.97
C ALA A 201 -0.52 -5.93 17.82
N LEU A 202 -0.87 -5.05 16.88
CA LEU A 202 -0.15 -3.80 16.61
C LEU A 202 -0.67 -2.60 17.42
N GLU A 203 -1.62 -2.81 18.33
CA GLU A 203 -2.26 -1.77 19.15
C GLU A 203 -2.68 -0.52 18.32
N THR A 204 -3.13 -0.76 17.10
CA THR A 204 -3.40 0.26 16.09
C THR A 204 -4.90 0.35 15.81
N SER A 205 -5.37 1.56 15.54
CA SER A 205 -6.72 1.83 15.03
C SER A 205 -6.70 2.24 13.56
N VAL A 206 -7.83 2.09 12.88
CA VAL A 206 -8.03 2.49 11.49
C VAL A 206 -9.29 3.32 11.38
N ASP A 207 -9.27 4.34 10.52
CA ASP A 207 -10.37 5.27 10.35
C ASP A 207 -11.65 4.59 9.88
N LEU A 208 -12.80 5.10 10.33
CA LEU A 208 -14.11 4.62 9.93
C LEU A 208 -14.33 4.84 8.43
N ILE A 209 -14.81 3.80 7.75
CA ILE A 209 -15.12 3.87 6.32
C ILE A 209 -16.33 4.78 6.07
N THR A 210 -16.24 5.63 5.05
CA THR A 210 -17.31 6.52 4.63
C THR A 210 -17.99 6.03 3.36
N THR A 211 -19.13 6.62 3.00
CA THR A 211 -19.80 6.34 1.71
C THR A 211 -18.99 6.86 0.52
N GLY A 212 -18.24 7.95 0.71
CA GLY A 212 -17.44 8.61 -0.33
C GLY A 212 -16.30 7.74 -0.84
N ASP A 213 -15.66 6.96 0.04
CA ASP A 213 -14.48 6.15 -0.28
C ASP A 213 -14.73 5.11 -1.39
N PHE A 214 -15.98 4.64 -1.51
CA PHE A 214 -16.38 3.64 -2.49
C PHE A 214 -17.10 4.21 -3.71
N MET A 215 -17.71 5.40 -3.57
CA MET A 215 -18.59 5.99 -4.58
C MET A 215 -17.88 6.15 -5.92
N SER A 216 -16.64 6.66 -5.90
CA SER A 216 -15.86 6.86 -7.11
C SER A 216 -15.63 5.57 -7.89
N ARG A 217 -15.26 4.49 -7.18
CA ARG A 217 -14.95 3.19 -7.80
C ARG A 217 -16.20 2.53 -8.36
N PHE A 218 -17.29 2.50 -7.59
CA PHE A 218 -18.52 1.84 -8.02
C PHE A 218 -19.16 2.56 -9.21
N CYS A 219 -19.24 3.89 -9.20
CA CYS A 219 -19.75 4.66 -10.35
C CYS A 219 -18.88 4.49 -11.59
N SER A 220 -17.54 4.48 -11.44
CA SER A 220 -16.60 4.29 -12.55
C SER A 220 -16.74 2.90 -13.19
N ASN A 221 -16.82 1.85 -12.37
CA ASN A 221 -16.97 0.47 -12.86
C ASN A 221 -18.32 0.23 -13.54
N LEU A 222 -19.36 0.98 -13.18
CA LEU A 222 -20.67 0.96 -13.83
C LEU A 222 -20.74 1.85 -15.08
N GLY A 223 -19.67 2.56 -15.42
CA GLY A 223 -19.62 3.49 -16.57
C GLY A 223 -20.59 4.67 -16.43
N LEU A 224 -20.88 5.11 -15.21
CA LEU A 224 -21.82 6.22 -14.99
C LEU A 224 -21.17 7.58 -15.30
N PRO A 225 -21.94 8.55 -15.83
CA PRO A 225 -21.43 9.90 -16.07
C PRO A 225 -20.96 10.59 -14.79
N LYS A 226 -19.95 11.47 -14.90
CA LYS A 226 -19.40 12.24 -13.77
C LYS A 226 -20.48 13.03 -13.01
N GLN A 227 -21.48 13.58 -13.70
CA GLN A 227 -22.60 14.28 -13.06
C GLN A 227 -23.45 13.35 -12.18
N VAL A 228 -23.69 12.10 -12.62
CA VAL A 228 -24.42 11.08 -11.85
C VAL A 228 -23.60 10.62 -10.64
N GLN A 229 -22.29 10.47 -10.80
CA GLN A 229 -21.39 10.19 -9.69
C GLN A 229 -21.40 11.30 -8.62
N MET A 230 -21.34 12.57 -9.04
CA MET A 230 -21.43 13.71 -8.13
C MET A 230 -22.77 13.73 -7.39
N ALA A 231 -23.87 13.48 -8.10
CA ALA A 231 -25.20 13.37 -7.48
C ALA A 231 -25.28 12.21 -6.49
N ALA A 232 -24.79 11.02 -6.84
CA ALA A 232 -24.77 9.86 -5.94
C ALA A 232 -23.94 10.12 -4.68
N THR A 233 -22.80 10.81 -4.83
CA THR A 233 -21.94 11.22 -3.71
C THR A 233 -22.70 12.17 -2.77
N HIS A 234 -23.38 13.16 -3.32
CA HIS A 234 -24.18 14.12 -2.55
C HIS A 234 -25.36 13.47 -1.85
N ILE A 235 -26.10 12.59 -2.54
CA ILE A 235 -27.21 11.80 -1.98
C ILE A 235 -26.71 10.97 -0.81
N ALA A 236 -25.59 10.26 -0.97
CA ALA A 236 -25.03 9.43 0.09
C ALA A 236 -24.55 10.27 1.29
N ARG A 237 -23.99 11.47 1.05
CA ARG A 237 -23.57 12.38 2.12
C ARG A 237 -24.77 12.92 2.89
N LYS A 238 -25.78 13.46 2.19
CA LYS A 238 -27.03 13.96 2.81
C LYS A 238 -27.80 12.86 3.53
N ALA A 239 -27.83 11.64 3.00
CA ALA A 239 -28.53 10.53 3.65
C ALA A 239 -27.92 10.18 5.02
N VAL A 240 -26.59 10.34 5.16
CA VAL A 240 -25.88 10.18 6.44
C VAL A 240 -26.08 11.40 7.33
N GLU A 241 -26.01 12.62 6.79
CA GLU A 241 -26.25 13.88 7.55
C GLU A 241 -27.66 13.95 8.15
N LEU A 242 -28.66 13.45 7.43
CA LEU A 242 -30.07 13.42 7.86
C LEU A 242 -30.43 12.19 8.71
N ASP A 243 -29.44 11.34 9.03
CA ASP A 243 -29.61 10.09 9.79
C ASP A 243 -30.77 9.20 9.29
N LEU A 244 -30.94 9.11 7.96
CA LEU A 244 -32.03 8.33 7.35
C LEU A 244 -31.78 6.83 7.41
N VAL A 245 -30.53 6.41 7.66
CA VAL A 245 -30.07 5.02 7.49
C VAL A 245 -29.38 4.46 8.74
N PRO A 246 -29.98 4.58 9.95
CA PRO A 246 -29.37 4.10 11.17
C PRO A 246 -29.15 2.57 11.10
N GLY A 247 -27.95 2.13 11.46
CA GLY A 247 -27.59 0.71 11.49
C GLY A 247 -27.39 0.04 10.13
N ARG A 248 -27.42 0.79 9.01
CA ARG A 248 -27.06 0.26 7.69
C ARG A 248 -25.58 0.44 7.40
N SER A 249 -25.00 -0.53 6.68
CA SER A 249 -23.59 -0.45 6.28
C SER A 249 -23.39 0.70 5.26
N PRO A 250 -22.33 1.52 5.37
CA PRO A 250 -22.03 2.58 4.41
C PRO A 250 -21.97 2.09 2.95
N ILE A 251 -21.52 0.86 2.72
CA ILE A 251 -21.47 0.25 1.38
C ILE A 251 -22.87 0.05 0.80
N SER A 252 -23.83 -0.39 1.63
CA SER A 252 -25.22 -0.58 1.21
C SER A 252 -25.91 0.75 0.93
N VAL A 253 -25.60 1.78 1.73
CA VAL A 253 -26.10 3.15 1.52
C VAL A 253 -25.53 3.73 0.22
N ALA A 254 -24.23 3.54 -0.04
CA ALA A 254 -23.61 3.94 -1.29
C ALA A 254 -24.26 3.24 -2.50
N ALA A 255 -24.49 1.92 -2.43
CA ALA A 255 -25.15 1.18 -3.50
C ALA A 255 -26.59 1.67 -3.75
N ALA A 256 -27.34 2.01 -2.70
CA ALA A 256 -28.69 2.57 -2.81
C ALA A 256 -28.69 3.99 -3.41
N ALA A 257 -27.73 4.83 -3.03
CA ALA A 257 -27.55 6.16 -3.60
C ALA A 257 -27.18 6.11 -5.08
N ILE A 258 -26.31 5.17 -5.48
CA ILE A 258 -25.97 4.90 -6.89
C ILE A 258 -27.21 4.46 -7.65
N TYR A 259 -28.00 3.55 -7.08
CA TYR A 259 -29.24 3.10 -7.71
C TYR A 259 -30.22 4.26 -7.92
N MET A 260 -30.45 5.09 -6.90
CA MET A 260 -31.30 6.29 -7.00
C MET A 260 -30.81 7.27 -8.07
N ALA A 261 -29.51 7.58 -8.08
CA ALA A 261 -28.92 8.51 -9.05
C ALA A 261 -28.98 7.95 -10.48
N SER A 262 -28.75 6.64 -10.64
CA SER A 262 -28.83 5.96 -11.94
C SER A 262 -30.26 5.96 -12.48
N GLN A 263 -31.27 5.67 -11.65
CA GLN A 263 -32.68 5.69 -12.07
C GLN A 263 -33.21 7.10 -12.40
N ALA A 264 -32.63 8.14 -11.81
CA ALA A 264 -32.95 9.54 -12.13
C ALA A 264 -32.26 10.05 -13.41
N SER A 265 -31.28 9.30 -13.93
CA SER A 265 -30.53 9.60 -15.15
C SER A 265 -30.99 8.75 -16.34
N ALA A 266 -30.51 9.09 -17.54
CA ALA A 266 -30.74 8.28 -18.73
C ALA A 266 -30.08 6.89 -18.64
N GLU A 267 -28.95 6.78 -17.93
CA GLU A 267 -28.20 5.53 -17.76
C GLU A 267 -28.74 4.74 -16.56
N LYS A 268 -29.72 3.88 -16.83
CA LYS A 268 -30.42 3.07 -15.82
C LYS A 268 -29.73 1.72 -15.64
N ARG A 269 -28.96 1.58 -14.56
CA ARG A 269 -28.36 0.32 -14.11
C ARG A 269 -29.33 -0.47 -13.26
N THR A 270 -29.33 -1.78 -13.46
CA THR A 270 -30.18 -2.70 -12.71
C THR A 270 -29.64 -2.93 -11.30
N GLN A 271 -30.50 -3.34 -10.37
CA GLN A 271 -30.08 -3.69 -9.00
C GLN A 271 -29.04 -4.82 -8.99
N LYS A 272 -29.12 -5.74 -9.97
CA LYS A 272 -28.20 -6.85 -10.11
C LYS A 272 -26.80 -6.38 -10.51
N GLU A 273 -26.69 -5.53 -11.53
CA GLU A 273 -25.40 -4.95 -11.96
C GLU A 273 -24.72 -4.16 -10.84
N ILE A 274 -25.49 -3.35 -10.10
CA ILE A 274 -24.97 -2.59 -8.96
C ILE A 274 -24.55 -3.55 -7.84
N GLY A 275 -25.35 -4.58 -7.56
CA GLY A 275 -25.05 -5.61 -6.57
C GLY A 275 -23.78 -6.40 -6.89
N ASP A 276 -23.55 -6.70 -8.16
CA ASP A 276 -22.36 -7.40 -8.65
C ASP A 276 -21.09 -6.55 -8.44
N ILE A 277 -21.14 -5.24 -8.72
CA ILE A 277 -20.00 -4.32 -8.51
C ILE A 277 -19.77 -4.01 -7.03
N ALA A 278 -20.81 -3.66 -6.27
CA ALA A 278 -20.69 -3.30 -4.87
C ALA A 278 -20.48 -4.52 -3.95
N GLY A 279 -20.72 -5.73 -4.47
CA GLY A 279 -20.68 -6.96 -3.69
C GLY A 279 -21.75 -6.96 -2.59
N VAL A 280 -22.95 -6.47 -2.85
CA VAL A 280 -24.07 -6.54 -1.91
C VAL A 280 -25.24 -7.25 -2.55
N ALA A 281 -26.09 -7.91 -1.75
CA ALA A 281 -27.28 -8.55 -2.30
C ALA A 281 -28.25 -7.48 -2.81
N ASP A 282 -28.91 -7.76 -3.92
CA ASP A 282 -29.94 -6.91 -4.54
C ASP A 282 -31.06 -6.55 -3.54
N VAL A 283 -31.48 -7.51 -2.71
CA VAL A 283 -32.46 -7.29 -1.64
C VAL A 283 -31.99 -6.25 -0.62
N THR A 284 -30.68 -6.17 -0.34
CA THR A 284 -30.11 -5.19 0.57
C THR A 284 -30.12 -3.79 -0.05
N ILE A 285 -29.87 -3.69 -1.36
CA ILE A 285 -29.98 -2.43 -2.10
C ILE A 285 -31.44 -1.97 -2.08
N ARG A 286 -32.38 -2.87 -2.38
CA ARG A 286 -33.83 -2.56 -2.38
C ARG A 286 -34.32 -2.07 -1.02
N GLN A 287 -33.97 -2.77 0.06
CA GLN A 287 -34.32 -2.34 1.42
C GLN A 287 -33.73 -0.98 1.78
N SER A 288 -32.47 -0.73 1.40
CA SER A 288 -31.80 0.56 1.66
C SER A 288 -32.42 1.68 0.83
N TYR A 289 -32.79 1.40 -0.42
CA TYR A 289 -33.47 2.34 -1.31
C TYR A 289 -34.86 2.74 -0.77
N ARG A 290 -35.67 1.78 -0.31
CA ARG A 290 -36.98 2.05 0.31
C ARG A 290 -36.88 2.99 1.52
N LEU A 291 -35.75 2.97 2.22
CA LEU A 291 -35.54 3.81 3.39
C LEU A 291 -35.20 5.26 3.02
N ILE A 292 -34.42 5.46 1.95
CA ILE A 292 -34.05 6.81 1.47
C ILE A 292 -35.08 7.42 0.50
N TYR A 293 -35.94 6.60 -0.11
CA TYR A 293 -36.94 7.02 -1.10
C TYR A 293 -37.90 8.12 -0.61
N PRO A 294 -38.46 8.09 0.62
CA PRO A 294 -39.38 9.12 1.09
C PRO A 294 -38.78 10.53 1.13
N ARG A 295 -37.45 10.64 1.22
CA ARG A 295 -36.71 11.90 1.24
C ARG A 295 -35.94 12.15 -0.06
N ALA A 296 -36.21 11.38 -1.12
CA ALA A 296 -35.52 11.53 -2.40
C ALA A 296 -35.48 12.97 -2.95
N PRO A 297 -36.56 13.80 -2.88
CA PRO A 297 -36.51 15.19 -3.35
C PRO A 297 -35.44 16.02 -2.65
N ASP A 298 -35.23 15.79 -1.35
CA ASP A 298 -34.29 16.56 -0.53
C ASP A 298 -32.84 16.12 -0.71
N LEU A 299 -32.62 14.91 -1.22
CA LEU A 299 -31.29 14.30 -1.34
C LEU A 299 -30.54 14.72 -2.60
N PHE A 300 -31.25 15.06 -3.68
CA PHE A 300 -30.59 15.46 -4.92
C PHE A 300 -29.89 16.83 -4.81
N PRO A 301 -28.82 17.06 -5.59
CA PRO A 301 -28.26 18.39 -5.80
C PRO A 301 -29.26 19.31 -6.52
N ALA A 302 -29.26 20.60 -6.19
CA ALA A 302 -30.15 21.59 -6.83
C ALA A 302 -29.81 21.83 -8.32
N ASP A 303 -28.57 21.57 -8.72
CA ASP A 303 -28.03 21.71 -10.07
C ASP A 303 -28.14 20.44 -10.92
N PHE A 304 -28.76 19.37 -10.39
CA PHE A 304 -28.87 18.11 -11.08
C PHE A 304 -29.87 18.18 -12.24
N LYS A 305 -29.44 17.75 -13.44
CA LYS A 305 -30.30 17.65 -14.62
C LYS A 305 -31.07 16.32 -14.57
N PHE A 306 -32.33 16.39 -14.18
CA PHE A 306 -33.20 15.22 -14.16
C PHE A 306 -33.57 14.78 -15.57
N ASP A 307 -33.36 13.50 -15.87
CA ASP A 307 -33.96 12.85 -17.04
C ASP A 307 -35.34 12.30 -16.67
N THR A 308 -35.41 11.60 -15.53
CA THR A 308 -36.67 11.16 -14.92
C THR A 308 -36.92 11.97 -13.64
N PRO A 309 -38.04 12.72 -13.53
CA PRO A 309 -38.34 13.50 -12.32
C PRO A 309 -38.61 12.58 -11.13
N VAL A 310 -38.44 13.11 -9.92
CA VAL A 310 -38.53 12.32 -8.67
C VAL A 310 -39.88 11.62 -8.50
N ASP A 311 -40.97 12.26 -8.94
CA ASP A 311 -42.33 11.67 -8.89
C ASP A 311 -42.50 10.44 -9.78
N LYS A 312 -41.63 10.25 -10.77
CA LYS A 312 -41.61 9.11 -11.69
C LYS A 312 -40.48 8.12 -11.40
N LEU A 313 -39.77 8.26 -10.27
CA LEU A 313 -38.77 7.27 -9.86
C LEU A 313 -39.44 5.92 -9.55
N PRO A 314 -38.84 4.79 -9.95
CA PRO A 314 -39.38 3.48 -9.65
C PRO A 314 -39.50 3.23 -8.14
N GLN A 315 -40.69 2.79 -7.70
CA GLN A 315 -40.94 2.25 -6.36
C GLN A 315 -40.83 0.72 -6.43
N LEU A 316 -39.67 0.18 -6.05
CA LEU A 316 -39.40 -1.27 -6.04
C LEU A 316 -39.56 -1.90 -4.66
#